data_AF-A0A7Y7TYL1-F1
#
_entry.id   AF-A0A7Y7TYL1-F1
#
_cell.length_a   1.000
_cell.length_b   1.000
_cell.length_c   1.000
_cell.angle_alpha   90.00
_cell.angle_beta   90.00
_cell.angle_gamma   90.00
#
_symmetry.space_group_name_H-M   'P 1'
#
loop_
_entity.id
_entity.type
_entity.pdbx_description
1 polymer ?
#
loop_
_entity_poly.entity_id
_entity_poly.type
_entity_poly.pdbx_seq_one_letter_code
_entity_poly.pdbx_strand_id
1 'polypeptide(L)'
;MSKYQKQGFKWRTQEVYSLAFKLQIVSEIEKGDLNKNQAKFKHGIQGCSTILNWLRRYSTLDWKTSSENAMSKKPLTPEQRI
;
A
#
# COMPACT_ATOMS: atom_id res chain seq x y z
N MET A 1 14.82 27.32 24.03
CA MET A 1 15.06 26.84 22.66
C MET A 1 14.15 25.63 22.41
N SER A 2 13.01 25.79 21.72
CA SER A 2 12.27 24.62 21.21
C SER A 2 11.50 25.02 19.97
N LYS A 3 12.05 24.63 18.82
CA LYS A 3 11.56 25.00 17.50
C LYS A 3 10.58 23.92 17.05
N TYR A 4 9.35 23.98 17.52
CA TYR A 4 8.26 23.21 16.91
C TYR A 4 7.89 23.86 15.59
N GLN A 5 8.60 23.48 14.54
CA GLN A 5 8.30 23.86 13.17
C GLN A 5 7.00 23.16 12.78
N LYS A 6 5.87 23.85 12.96
CA LYS A 6 4.57 23.48 12.39
C LYS A 6 4.76 23.40 10.88
N GLN A 7 5.05 22.20 10.36
CA GLN A 7 4.92 21.92 8.93
C GLN A 7 3.44 22.10 8.63
N GLY A 8 3.11 23.23 8.01
CA GLY A 8 1.75 23.54 7.60
C GLY A 8 1.16 22.36 6.86
N PHE A 9 -0.09 22.04 7.15
CA PHE A 9 -0.86 21.02 6.45
C PHE A 9 -1.05 21.52 5.02
N LYS A 10 -0.02 21.33 4.19
CA LYS A 10 -0.06 21.68 2.77
C LYS A 10 -1.04 20.69 2.18
N TRP A 11 -2.28 21.15 1.95
CA TRP A 11 -3.28 20.37 1.26
C TRP A 11 -2.65 19.94 -0.05
N ARG A 12 -2.32 18.65 -0.14
CA ARG A 12 -1.63 18.12 -1.29
C ARG A 12 -2.67 18.05 -2.38
N THR A 13 -2.60 18.98 -3.33
CA THR A 13 -3.32 18.87 -4.60
C THR A 13 -3.11 17.45 -5.09
N GLN A 14 -4.18 16.75 -5.48
CA GLN A 14 -4.06 15.39 -5.96
C GLN A 14 -3.02 15.37 -7.08
N GLU A 15 -1.84 14.82 -6.82
CA GLU A 15 -0.86 14.57 -7.85
C GLU A 15 -1.48 13.52 -8.75
N VAL A 16 -1.92 13.96 -9.92
CA VAL A 16 -2.55 13.08 -10.91
C VAL A 16 -1.43 12.24 -11.51
N TYR A 17 -1.22 11.07 -10.92
CA TYR A 17 -0.32 10.08 -11.49
C TYR A 17 -0.90 9.60 -12.83
N SER A 18 -0.13 9.77 -13.90
CA SER A 18 -0.50 9.29 -15.24
C SER A 18 -0.63 7.76 -15.24
N LEU A 19 -1.44 7.22 -16.15
CA LEU A 19 -1.62 5.77 -16.23
C LEU A 19 -0.30 5.04 -16.52
N ALA A 20 0.51 5.57 -17.45
CA ALA A 20 1.81 5.02 -17.79
C ALA A 20 2.73 4.92 -16.56
N PHE A 21 2.76 5.96 -15.72
CA PHE A 21 3.55 5.97 -14.49
C PHE A 21 3.10 4.88 -13.51
N LYS A 22 1.78 4.68 -13.36
CA LYS A 22 1.24 3.62 -12.50
C LYS A 22 1.65 2.24 -12.99
N LEU A 23 1.55 2.00 -14.30
CA LEU A 23 1.92 0.72 -14.92
C LEU A 23 3.41 0.44 -14.80
N GLN A 24 4.26 1.46 -15.00
CA GLN A 24 5.71 1.31 -14.83
C GLN A 24 6.05 0.84 -13.41
N ILE A 25 5.46 1.46 -12.39
CA ILE A 25 5.73 1.11 -10.99
C ILE A 25 5.19 -0.28 -10.65
N VAL A 26 4.02 -0.64 -11.17
CA VAL A 26 3.48 -2.00 -11.00
C VAL A 26 4.41 -3.03 -11.64
N SER A 27 4.88 -2.80 -12.87
CA SER A 27 5.80 -3.71 -13.56
C SER A 27 7.15 -3.87 -12.84
N GLU A 28 7.75 -2.78 -12.34
CA GLU A 28 8.99 -2.82 -11.55
C GLU A 28 8.82 -3.66 -10.27
N ILE A 29 7.65 -3.60 -9.64
CA ILE A 29 7.34 -4.39 -8.43
C ILE A 29 7.05 -5.86 -8.79
N GLU A 30 6.30 -6.12 -9.86
CA GLU A 30 5.99 -7.49 -10.31
C GLU A 30 7.24 -8.24 -10.75
N LYS A 31 8.20 -7.54 -11.37
CA LYS A 31 9.49 -8.10 -11.73
C LYS A 31 10.37 -8.43 -10.52
N GLY A 32 10.05 -7.90 -9.35
CA GLY A 32 10.83 -8.08 -8.12
C GLY A 32 12.05 -7.17 -8.02
N ASP A 33 12.21 -6.22 -8.95
CA ASP A 33 13.33 -5.25 -8.93
C ASP A 33 13.19 -4.28 -7.75
N LEU A 34 11.96 -3.98 -7.32
CA LEU A 34 11.67 -3.07 -6.21
C LEU A 34 10.56 -3.59 -5.30
N ASN A 35 10.75 -3.43 -3.99
CA ASN A 35 9.69 -3.64 -3.02
C ASN A 35 8.77 -2.40 -2.95
N LYS A 36 7.49 -2.55 -2.57
CA LYS A 36 6.52 -1.43 -2.49
C LYS A 36 7.01 -0.23 -1.66
N ASN A 37 7.78 -0.50 -0.60
CA ASN A 37 8.40 0.54 0.22
C ASN A 37 9.53 1.26 -0.53
N GLN A 38 10.35 0.53 -1.28
CA GLN A 38 11.44 1.10 -2.07
C GLN A 38 10.89 1.91 -3.24
N ALA A 39 9.88 1.40 -3.95
CA ALA A 39 9.18 2.11 -5.01
C ALA A 39 8.59 3.43 -4.50
N LYS A 40 8.05 3.46 -3.28
CA LYS A 40 7.57 4.70 -2.64
C LYS A 40 8.68 5.76 -2.53
N PHE A 41 9.83 5.39 -1.97
CA PHE A 41 10.93 6.33 -1.76
C PHE A 41 11.57 6.75 -3.08
N LYS A 42 11.76 5.81 -4.02
CA LYS A 42 12.38 6.06 -5.33
C LYS A 42 11.54 6.98 -6.20
N HIS A 43 10.23 6.77 -6.23
CA HIS A 43 9.30 7.51 -7.10
C HIS A 43 8.58 8.67 -6.39
N GLY A 44 8.96 8.99 -5.15
CA GLY A 44 8.39 10.11 -4.39
C GLY A 44 6.90 9.93 -4.05
N ILE A 45 6.41 8.70 -3.97
CA ILE A 45 4.99 8.43 -3.73
C ILE A 45 4.66 8.68 -2.27
N GLN A 46 3.50 9.27 -2.03
CA GLN A 46 3.11 9.75 -0.71
C GLN A 46 2.83 8.63 0.30
N GLY A 47 2.40 7.45 -0.16
CA GLY A 47 2.06 6.35 0.73
C GLY A 47 2.09 4.99 0.05
N CYS A 48 2.38 3.95 0.84
CA CYS A 48 2.40 2.57 0.37
C CYS A 48 1.00 2.10 -0.05
N SER A 49 -0.06 2.66 0.53
CA SER A 49 -1.46 2.36 0.17
C SER A 49 -1.80 2.75 -1.27
N THR A 50 -1.22 3.84 -1.78
CA THR A 50 -1.37 4.26 -3.18
C THR A 50 -0.81 3.20 -4.12
N ILE A 51 0.40 2.71 -3.84
CA ILE A 51 1.06 1.65 -4.62
C ILE A 51 0.25 0.35 -4.52
N LEU A 52 -0.20 -0.03 -3.32
CA LEU A 52 -1.05 -1.21 -3.14
C LEU A 52 -2.36 -1.11 -3.94
N ASN A 53 -2.98 0.07 -4.03
CA ASN A 53 -4.17 0.26 -4.85
C ASN A 53 -3.88 0.15 -6.35
N TRP A 54 -2.68 0.54 -6.80
CA TRP A 54 -2.27 0.32 -8.20
C TRP A 54 -2.00 -1.15 -8.47
N LEU A 55 -1.29 -1.84 -7.57
CA LEU A 55 -1.09 -3.29 -7.67
C LEU A 55 -2.44 -4.00 -7.74
N ARG A 56 -3.39 -3.67 -6.87
CA ARG A 56 -4.74 -4.28 -6.90
C ARG A 56 -5.53 -4.04 -8.18
N ARG A 57 -5.28 -2.94 -8.90
CA ARG A 57 -6.04 -2.57 -10.11
C ARG A 57 -5.35 -2.94 -11.40
N TYR A 58 -4.02 -2.99 -11.40
CA TYR A 58 -3.21 -3.13 -12.62
C TYR A 58 -2.24 -4.31 -12.56
N SER A 59 -2.04 -4.95 -11.40
CA SER A 59 -1.20 -6.14 -11.30
C SER A 59 -1.98 -7.36 -11.78
N THR A 60 -1.26 -8.22 -12.49
CA THR A 60 -1.76 -9.52 -12.99
C THR A 60 -1.56 -10.64 -11.97
N LEU A 61 -0.62 -10.45 -11.03
CA LEU A 61 -0.41 -11.33 -9.90
C LEU A 61 -1.48 -11.01 -8.85
N ASP A 62 -2.33 -11.97 -8.49
CA ASP A 62 -3.43 -11.81 -7.53
C ASP A 62 -2.94 -11.40 -6.11
N TRP A 63 -2.63 -10.12 -5.90
CA TRP A 63 -2.26 -9.55 -4.59
C TRP A 63 -3.46 -9.49 -3.61
N LYS A 64 -4.62 -10.03 -4.00
CA LYS A 64 -5.84 -10.11 -3.18
C LYS A 64 -5.75 -11.15 -2.06
N THR A 65 -4.92 -12.17 -2.18
CA THR A 65 -5.00 -13.36 -1.31
C THR A 65 -4.53 -13.13 0.13
N SER A 66 -3.88 -12.01 0.46
CA SER A 66 -3.38 -11.76 1.82
C SER A 66 -4.41 -11.13 2.78
N SER A 67 -5.55 -10.60 2.32
CA SER A 67 -6.55 -10.01 3.24
C SER A 67 -7.68 -10.96 3.65
N GLU A 68 -7.91 -12.07 2.95
CA GLU A 68 -8.97 -13.01 3.33
C GLU A 68 -8.54 -14.01 4.42
N ASN A 69 -7.23 -14.19 4.66
CA ASN A 69 -6.74 -15.07 5.73
C ASN A 69 -6.47 -14.37 7.08
N ALA A 70 -6.64 -13.04 7.18
CA ALA A 70 -6.52 -12.34 8.46
C ALA A 70 -7.77 -12.51 9.37
N MET A 71 -8.85 -13.08 8.84
CA MET A 71 -10.09 -13.34 9.59
C MET A 71 -10.62 -14.76 9.32
N SER A 72 -9.75 -15.77 9.28
CA SER A 72 -10.21 -17.13 9.58
C SER A 72 -10.47 -17.23 11.08
N LYS A 73 -11.72 -16.90 11.41
CA LYS A 73 -12.53 -17.34 12.54
C LYS A 73 -11.76 -18.28 13.48
N LYS A 74 -11.40 -17.80 14.67
CA LYS A 74 -11.18 -18.70 15.80
C LYS A 74 -12.54 -19.39 16.04
N PRO A 75 -12.71 -20.72 15.84
CA PRO A 75 -13.84 -21.37 16.45
C PRO A 75 -13.65 -21.23 17.96
N LEU A 76 -14.63 -20.63 18.65
CA LEU A 76 -14.69 -20.69 20.10
C LEU A 76 -14.67 -22.17 20.50
N THR A 77 -13.66 -22.58 21.26
CA THR A 77 -13.56 -23.94 21.81
C THR A 77 -14.78 -24.19 22.71
N PRO A 78 -15.41 -25.38 22.67
CA PRO A 78 -16.63 -25.67 23.44
C PRO A 78 -16.48 -25.60 24.97
N GLU A 79 -15.25 -25.48 25.50
CA GLU A 79 -14.94 -25.49 26.94
C GLU A 79 -15.42 -24.27 27.73
N GLN A 80 -16.01 -23.25 27.09
CA GLN A 80 -16.57 -22.08 27.79
C GLN A 80 -18.08 -22.20 28.06
N ARG A 81 -18.68 -23.36 27.83
CA ARG A 81 -20.01 -23.70 28.35
C ARG A 81 -19.84 -24.78 29.42
N ILE A 82 -19.68 -24.34 30.67
CA ILE A 82 -20.18 -24.93 31.92
C ILE A 82 -19.99 -23.87 33.01
#